data_AF-A0A1H6FCQ9-F1
#
_entry.id   AF-A0A1H6FCQ9-F1
#
_cell.length_a   1.000
_cell.length_b   1.000
_cell.length_c   1.000
_cell.angle_alpha   90.00
_cell.angle_beta   90.00
_cell.angle_gamma   90.00
#
_symmetry.space_group_name_H-M   'P 1'
#
loop_
_entity.id
_entity.type
_entity.pdbx_description
1 polymer ?
#
loop_
_entity_poly.entity_id
_entity_poly.type
_entity_poly.pdbx_seq_one_letter_code
_entity_poly.pdbx_strand_id
1 'polypeptide(L)'
;MNALYEDELQKALVGVGINAFSTRVIGLRGDQSLRHTVYTRERIANFSDLHIEELANIFLYLLTDTGIHRLSIGFNNDEIKTFSIFDPFNMEVHKAEDLVRKSYYQSHFPQIHYAEKAAFIDRAYEHLLQDNELQRLPYWQAKIRERNQRLNLPSRDDLRCIFKRLPSLRSMDNFFLRSMIISLFNSTVSLSFNCDGTQLMAIAGFDEFLKNNF
;
A
#
# COMPACT_ATOMS: atom_id res chain seq x y z
N MET A 1 -17.24 17.27 -15.39
CA MET A 1 -15.99 16.64 -14.88
C MET A 1 -15.22 17.76 -14.20
N ASN A 2 -15.05 17.71 -12.86
CA ASN A 2 -14.56 18.88 -12.10
C ASN A 2 -13.09 19.18 -12.45
N ALA A 3 -12.75 20.46 -12.63
CA ALA A 3 -11.38 20.94 -12.90
C ALA A 3 -10.33 20.44 -11.87
N LEU A 4 -10.78 20.07 -10.67
CA LEU A 4 -9.96 19.50 -9.60
C LEU A 4 -9.62 18.00 -9.78
N TYR A 5 -10.33 17.27 -10.64
CA TYR A 5 -9.99 15.89 -11.03
C TYR A 5 -8.91 15.90 -12.11
N GLU A 6 -8.91 16.90 -12.98
CA GLU A 6 -7.85 17.11 -13.98
C GLU A 6 -6.50 17.47 -13.33
N ASP A 7 -6.49 18.24 -12.24
CA ASP A 7 -5.26 18.58 -11.49
C ASP A 7 -4.61 17.38 -10.77
N GLU A 8 -5.38 16.33 -10.46
CA GLU A 8 -4.87 15.07 -9.89
C GLU A 8 -4.40 14.07 -10.95
N LEU A 9 -5.00 14.10 -12.14
CA LEU A 9 -4.46 13.43 -13.33
C LEU A 9 -3.09 14.03 -13.72
N GLN A 10 -2.85 15.33 -13.46
CA GLN A 10 -1.58 15.99 -13.78
C GLN A 10 -0.36 15.54 -12.94
N LYS A 11 -0.56 14.81 -11.82
CA LYS A 11 0.54 14.40 -10.91
C LYS A 11 1.00 12.94 -11.09
N ALA A 12 0.15 12.06 -11.63
CA ALA A 12 0.58 10.73 -12.04
C ALA A 12 1.19 10.78 -13.45
N LEU A 13 2.16 9.91 -13.72
CA LEU A 13 2.65 9.70 -15.08
C LEU A 13 1.52 9.20 -15.99
N VAL A 14 0.72 8.25 -15.49
CA VAL A 14 -0.48 7.73 -16.13
C VAL A 14 -1.49 7.32 -15.05
N GLY A 15 -2.62 8.02 -14.94
CA GLY A 15 -3.74 7.65 -14.06
C GLY A 15 -3.96 8.60 -12.88
N VAL A 16 -4.41 8.05 -11.75
CA VAL A 16 -4.75 8.83 -10.55
C VAL A 16 -3.52 8.92 -9.64
N GLY A 17 -2.96 10.12 -9.53
CA GLY A 17 -1.83 10.40 -8.64
C GLY A 17 -2.32 10.90 -7.29
N ILE A 18 -1.76 10.37 -6.20
CA ILE A 18 -1.90 10.98 -4.89
C ILE A 18 -0.61 11.71 -4.53
N ASN A 19 -0.74 12.97 -4.15
CA ASN A 19 0.34 13.68 -3.49
C ASN A 19 0.55 13.09 -2.07
N ALA A 20 1.77 12.67 -1.75
CA ALA A 20 2.15 12.10 -0.45
C ALA A 20 1.77 12.98 0.76
N PHE A 21 1.61 14.30 0.56
CA PHE A 21 1.23 15.27 1.58
C PHE A 21 -0.27 15.62 1.57
N SER A 22 -1.06 15.00 0.70
CA SER A 22 -2.50 15.25 0.61
C SER A 22 -3.24 14.53 1.74
N THR A 23 -4.25 15.17 2.31
CA THR A 23 -5.22 14.50 3.20
C THR A 23 -6.46 14.03 2.44
N ARG A 24 -6.54 14.29 1.14
CA ARG A 24 -7.69 13.92 0.31
C ARG A 24 -7.76 12.41 0.09
N VAL A 25 -8.97 11.89 0.17
CA VAL A 25 -9.31 10.49 -0.10
C VAL A 25 -10.02 10.39 -1.44
N ILE A 26 -9.57 9.46 -2.26
CA ILE A 26 -10.16 9.15 -3.57
C ILE A 26 -10.93 7.85 -3.44
N GLY A 27 -12.27 7.95 -3.47
CA GLY A 27 -13.16 6.80 -3.47
C GLY A 27 -13.40 6.27 -4.89
N LEU A 28 -12.94 5.06 -5.16
CA LEU A 28 -13.26 4.31 -6.37
C LEU A 28 -14.48 3.44 -6.08
N ARG A 29 -15.60 3.76 -6.76
CA ARG A 29 -16.86 3.06 -6.55
C ARG A 29 -16.73 1.59 -6.97
N GLY A 30 -17.04 0.69 -6.05
CA GLY A 30 -17.17 -0.74 -6.31
C GLY A 30 -18.54 -1.09 -6.90
N ASP A 31 -18.75 -2.38 -7.15
CA ASP A 31 -20.03 -2.94 -7.60
C ASP A 31 -21.16 -2.63 -6.61
N GLN A 32 -22.22 -1.97 -7.10
CA GLN A 32 -23.36 -1.57 -6.28
C GLN A 32 -24.12 -2.78 -5.70
N SER A 33 -24.13 -3.94 -6.38
CA SER A 33 -24.83 -5.14 -5.92
C SER A 33 -24.26 -5.69 -4.61
N LEU A 34 -22.97 -5.47 -4.35
CA LEU A 34 -22.32 -5.89 -3.11
C LEU A 34 -22.84 -5.12 -1.89
N ARG A 35 -23.27 -3.85 -2.05
CA ARG A 35 -23.87 -3.05 -0.97
C ARG A 35 -25.17 -3.64 -0.44
N HIS A 36 -25.98 -4.19 -1.34
CA HIS A 36 -27.30 -4.75 -1.01
C HIS A 36 -27.20 -6.11 -0.28
N THR A 37 -26.07 -6.80 -0.40
CA THR A 37 -25.88 -8.15 0.17
C THR A 37 -25.01 -8.15 1.43
N VAL A 38 -24.55 -6.98 1.90
CA VAL A 38 -23.75 -6.84 3.14
C VAL A 38 -24.48 -7.45 4.33
N TYR A 39 -25.77 -7.15 4.48
CA TYR A 39 -26.60 -7.59 5.61
C TYR A 39 -27.06 -9.05 5.52
N THR A 40 -26.81 -9.73 4.39
CA THR A 40 -27.29 -11.11 4.16
C THR A 40 -26.17 -12.15 4.20
N ARG A 41 -24.90 -11.74 4.26
CA ARG A 41 -23.76 -12.66 4.27
C ARG A 41 -23.18 -12.76 5.68
N GLU A 42 -23.26 -13.94 6.27
CA GLU A 42 -22.58 -14.22 7.52
C GLU A 42 -21.06 -14.26 7.30
N ARG A 43 -20.31 -13.52 8.13
CA ARG A 43 -18.84 -13.50 8.08
C ARG A 43 -18.29 -14.70 8.84
N ILE A 44 -17.49 -15.50 8.17
CA ILE A 44 -16.73 -16.60 8.77
C ILE A 44 -15.30 -16.11 9.02
N ALA A 45 -14.80 -16.32 10.24
CA ALA A 45 -13.42 -15.98 10.59
C ALA A 45 -12.43 -16.90 9.86
N ASN A 46 -11.37 -16.33 9.30
CA ASN A 46 -10.27 -17.05 8.65
C ASN A 46 -8.94 -16.90 9.41
N PHE A 47 -7.84 -17.34 8.81
CA PHE A 47 -6.54 -17.30 9.47
C PHE A 47 -6.10 -15.87 9.78
N SER A 48 -6.21 -14.95 8.83
CA SER A 48 -5.85 -13.54 9.06
C SER A 48 -6.68 -12.90 10.18
N ASP A 49 -7.94 -13.31 10.37
CA ASP A 49 -8.79 -12.80 11.45
C ASP A 49 -8.26 -13.16 12.84
N LEU A 50 -7.77 -14.38 12.98
CA LEU A 50 -7.26 -14.91 14.25
C LEU A 50 -5.85 -14.38 14.56
N HIS A 51 -5.08 -14.02 13.54
CA HIS A 51 -3.67 -13.61 13.66
C HIS A 51 -3.42 -12.14 13.27
N ILE A 52 -4.46 -11.30 13.22
CA ILE A 52 -4.36 -9.95 12.63
C ILE A 52 -3.34 -9.05 13.33
N GLU A 53 -3.20 -9.16 14.66
CA GLU A 53 -2.23 -8.36 15.43
C GLU A 53 -0.78 -8.79 15.14
N GLU A 54 -0.54 -10.10 15.08
CA GLU A 54 0.77 -10.67 14.75
C GLU A 54 1.16 -10.33 13.30
N LEU A 55 0.23 -10.51 12.37
CA LEU A 55 0.42 -10.17 10.96
C LEU A 55 0.68 -8.67 10.76
N ALA A 56 -0.02 -7.79 11.48
CA ALA A 56 0.22 -6.35 11.43
C ALA A 56 1.66 -5.99 11.82
N ASN A 57 2.21 -6.63 12.86
CA ASN A 57 3.60 -6.45 13.27
C ASN A 57 4.58 -6.99 12.22
N ILE A 58 4.27 -8.12 11.58
CA ILE A 58 5.09 -8.70 10.51
C ILE A 58 5.08 -7.79 9.28
N PHE A 59 3.92 -7.29 8.85
CA PHE A 59 3.82 -6.36 7.72
C PHE A 59 4.61 -5.07 7.96
N LEU A 60 4.56 -4.53 9.19
CA LEU A 60 5.40 -3.41 9.59
C LEU A 60 6.88 -3.77 9.42
N TYR A 61 7.34 -4.89 10.00
CA TYR A 61 8.72 -5.37 9.89
C TYR A 61 9.17 -5.55 8.43
N LEU A 62 8.34 -6.16 7.57
CA LEU A 62 8.64 -6.32 6.14
C LEU A 62 8.87 -4.96 5.47
N LEU A 63 8.03 -3.97 5.76
CA LEU A 63 8.17 -2.64 5.19
C LEU A 63 9.31 -1.83 5.82
N THR A 64 9.69 -2.05 7.07
CA THR A 64 10.68 -1.19 7.76
C THR A 64 12.09 -1.76 7.80
N ASP A 65 12.25 -3.08 7.78
CA ASP A 65 13.53 -3.75 8.08
C ASP A 65 13.97 -4.77 7.02
N THR A 66 13.20 -4.99 5.94
CA THR A 66 13.58 -5.84 4.80
C THR A 66 13.53 -5.10 3.47
N GLY A 67 13.86 -5.74 2.33
CA GLY A 67 13.77 -5.14 1.01
C GLY A 67 12.36 -4.82 0.49
N ILE A 68 11.29 -5.16 1.21
CA ILE A 68 9.92 -4.96 0.73
C ILE A 68 9.54 -3.46 0.74
N HIS A 69 9.05 -2.95 -0.39
CA HIS A 69 8.62 -1.55 -0.53
C HIS A 69 7.12 -1.39 -0.75
N ARG A 70 6.41 -2.48 -1.06
CA ARG A 70 4.96 -2.51 -1.21
C ARG A 70 4.41 -3.85 -0.75
N LEU A 71 3.23 -3.81 -0.16
CA LEU A 71 2.42 -4.98 0.16
C LEU A 71 1.04 -4.84 -0.47
N SER A 72 0.49 -5.96 -0.95
CA SER A 72 -0.92 -6.12 -1.26
C SER A 72 -1.46 -7.28 -0.45
N ILE A 73 -2.31 -6.97 0.51
CA ILE A 73 -2.82 -7.86 1.56
C ILE A 73 -4.27 -8.19 1.24
N GLY A 74 -4.57 -9.46 1.00
CA GLY A 74 -5.92 -9.98 0.86
C GLY A 74 -6.37 -10.64 2.16
N PHE A 75 -7.14 -9.93 2.98
CA PHE A 75 -7.64 -10.45 4.26
C PHE A 75 -8.71 -11.51 4.10
N ASN A 76 -9.40 -11.58 2.96
CA ASN A 76 -10.46 -12.58 2.74
C ASN A 76 -9.92 -13.93 2.26
N ASN A 77 -8.75 -13.94 1.62
CA ASN A 77 -8.16 -15.13 1.00
C ASN A 77 -6.78 -15.47 1.58
N ASP A 78 -6.35 -14.78 2.65
CA ASP A 78 -5.07 -14.97 3.33
C ASP A 78 -3.85 -14.88 2.38
N GLU A 79 -4.00 -14.11 1.30
CA GLU A 79 -3.00 -13.93 0.24
C GLU A 79 -2.22 -12.63 0.46
N ILE A 80 -0.90 -12.75 0.62
CA ILE A 80 -0.01 -11.61 0.81
C ILE A 80 0.93 -11.52 -0.38
N LYS A 81 0.84 -10.42 -1.13
CA LYS A 81 1.73 -10.12 -2.25
C LYS A 81 2.81 -9.15 -1.82
N THR A 82 4.06 -9.48 -2.08
CA THR A 82 5.23 -8.67 -1.73
C THR A 82 5.91 -8.15 -2.99
N PHE A 83 6.51 -6.97 -2.88
CA PHE A 83 7.28 -6.33 -3.95
C PHE A 83 8.61 -5.84 -3.36
N SER A 84 9.71 -6.39 -3.84
CA SER A 84 11.05 -6.14 -3.32
C SER A 84 11.78 -5.08 -4.14
N ILE A 85 12.61 -4.26 -3.50
CA ILE A 85 13.54 -3.38 -4.24
C ILE A 85 14.65 -4.19 -4.95
N PHE A 86 14.93 -5.41 -4.50
CA PHE A 86 15.98 -6.25 -5.06
C PHE A 86 15.56 -7.00 -6.32
N ASP A 87 14.25 -7.11 -6.56
CA ASP A 87 13.66 -7.65 -7.79
C ASP A 87 12.42 -6.81 -8.17
N PRO A 88 12.64 -5.56 -8.65
CA PRO A 88 11.61 -4.51 -8.68
C PRO A 88 10.50 -4.75 -9.71
N PHE A 89 10.69 -5.68 -10.65
CA PHE A 89 9.70 -6.02 -11.68
C PHE A 89 8.90 -7.28 -11.36
N ASN A 90 9.18 -7.93 -10.24
CA ASN A 90 8.55 -9.18 -9.85
C ASN A 90 7.60 -8.99 -8.66
N MET A 91 6.67 -9.94 -8.52
CA MET A 91 5.70 -10.02 -7.43
C MET A 91 5.68 -11.44 -6.92
N GLU A 92 5.84 -11.59 -5.60
CA GLU A 92 5.78 -12.90 -4.95
C GLU A 92 4.52 -13.00 -4.11
N VAL A 93 3.96 -14.22 -4.03
CA VAL A 93 2.72 -14.53 -3.31
C VAL A 93 3.03 -15.46 -2.14
N HIS A 94 2.56 -15.10 -0.96
CA HIS A 94 2.75 -15.85 0.28
C HIS A 94 1.42 -16.05 0.99
N LYS A 95 1.27 -17.15 1.72
CA LYS A 95 0.14 -17.32 2.63
C LYS A 95 0.39 -16.58 3.94
N ALA A 96 -0.66 -16.03 4.53
CA ALA A 96 -0.57 -15.43 5.87
C ALA A 96 -0.03 -16.42 6.92
N GLU A 97 -0.42 -17.70 6.82
CA GLU A 97 0.06 -18.78 7.68
C GLU A 97 1.58 -19.01 7.58
N ASP A 98 2.16 -18.86 6.38
CA ASP A 98 3.60 -19.01 6.23
C ASP A 98 4.34 -17.87 6.91
N LEU A 99 3.80 -16.65 6.84
CA LEU A 99 4.41 -15.43 7.38
C LEU A 99 4.42 -15.38 8.90
N VAL A 100 3.48 -15.98 9.62
CA VAL A 100 3.56 -16.00 11.11
C VAL A 100 4.74 -16.84 11.61
N ARG A 101 5.28 -17.74 10.78
CA ARG A 101 6.44 -18.54 11.16
C ARG A 101 7.72 -17.70 11.08
N LYS A 102 8.33 -17.43 12.23
CA LYS A 102 9.57 -16.65 12.35
C LYS A 102 10.69 -17.10 11.40
N SER A 103 10.92 -18.40 11.28
CA SER A 103 11.93 -18.96 10.38
C SER A 103 11.67 -18.63 8.91
N TYR A 104 10.40 -18.52 8.50
CA TYR A 104 10.03 -18.23 7.12
C TYR A 104 10.42 -16.79 6.76
N TYR A 105 9.88 -15.80 7.45
CA TYR A 105 10.15 -14.41 7.05
C TYR A 105 11.59 -13.96 7.30
N GLN A 106 12.32 -14.58 8.24
CA GLN A 106 13.73 -14.27 8.45
C GLN A 106 14.64 -14.80 7.33
N SER A 107 14.26 -15.90 6.68
CA SER A 107 15.05 -16.52 5.61
C SER A 107 14.68 -16.01 4.22
N HIS A 108 13.42 -15.65 4.00
CA HIS A 108 12.91 -15.28 2.67
C HIS A 108 13.03 -13.79 2.37
N PHE A 109 13.13 -12.91 3.38
CA PHE A 109 13.16 -11.47 3.19
C PHE A 109 14.50 -10.87 3.65
N PRO A 110 15.41 -10.53 2.71
CA PRO A 110 16.70 -9.94 3.05
C PRO A 110 16.55 -8.62 3.82
N GLN A 111 17.30 -8.50 4.91
CA GLN A 111 17.27 -7.30 5.75
C GLN A 111 18.06 -6.15 5.12
N ILE A 112 17.55 -4.94 5.29
CA ILE A 112 18.23 -3.70 4.90
C ILE A 112 17.78 -2.57 5.83
N HIS A 113 18.71 -1.70 6.21
CA HIS A 113 18.37 -0.51 6.97
C HIS A 113 17.40 0.38 6.18
N TYR A 114 16.43 1.00 6.87
CA TYR A 114 15.39 1.80 6.21
C TYR A 114 15.96 2.96 5.37
N ALA A 115 17.00 3.63 5.88
CA ALA A 115 17.69 4.69 5.15
C ALA A 115 18.37 4.16 3.87
N GLU A 116 18.99 2.98 3.95
CA GLU A 116 19.63 2.33 2.80
C GLU A 116 18.62 1.87 1.75
N LYS A 117 17.41 1.47 2.16
CA LYS A 117 16.30 1.18 1.24
C LYS A 117 15.92 2.42 0.43
N ALA A 118 15.76 3.58 1.08
CA ALA A 118 15.45 4.83 0.39
C ALA A 118 16.57 5.20 -0.61
N ALA A 119 17.82 5.17 -0.14
CA ALA A 119 18.97 5.46 -0.99
C ALA A 119 19.12 4.46 -2.16
N PHE A 120 18.76 3.18 -1.96
CA PHE A 120 18.74 2.19 -3.04
C PHE A 120 17.72 2.57 -4.12
N ILE A 121 16.50 2.95 -3.72
CA ILE A 121 15.46 3.35 -4.67
C ILE A 121 15.92 4.55 -5.50
N ASP A 122 16.53 5.55 -4.86
CA ASP A 122 17.04 6.74 -5.54
C ASP A 122 18.09 6.36 -6.60
N ARG A 123 19.10 5.57 -6.20
CA ARG A 123 20.12 5.06 -7.12
C ARG A 123 19.53 4.22 -8.25
N ALA A 124 18.55 3.37 -7.97
CA ALA A 124 17.92 2.54 -9.01
C ALA A 124 17.25 3.40 -10.09
N TYR A 125 16.59 4.48 -9.69
CA TYR A 125 15.98 5.41 -10.63
C TYR A 125 16.99 6.30 -11.36
N GLU A 126 18.10 6.69 -10.72
CA GLU A 126 19.19 7.40 -11.41
C GLU A 126 19.71 6.60 -12.60
N HIS A 127 19.89 5.29 -12.43
CA HIS A 127 20.27 4.39 -13.53
C HIS A 127 19.14 4.27 -14.57
N LEU A 128 17.88 4.10 -14.14
CA LEU A 128 16.75 4.03 -15.07
C LEU A 128 16.63 5.28 -15.94
N LEU A 129 16.88 6.47 -15.37
CA LEU A 129 16.84 7.74 -16.10
C LEU A 129 17.93 7.85 -17.18
N GLN A 130 18.99 7.05 -17.10
CA GLN A 130 20.05 6.97 -18.10
C GLN A 130 19.74 5.98 -19.22
N ASP A 131 18.69 5.15 -19.10
CA ASP A 131 18.32 4.17 -20.11
C ASP A 131 17.93 4.82 -21.45
N ASN A 132 18.35 4.19 -22.55
CA ASN A 132 18.15 4.70 -23.90
C ASN A 132 16.68 4.85 -24.28
N GLU A 133 15.82 3.91 -23.88
CA GLU A 133 14.39 3.97 -24.20
C GLU A 133 13.70 5.06 -23.37
N LEU A 134 14.11 5.27 -22.13
CA LEU A 134 13.56 6.38 -21.33
C LEU A 134 14.07 7.75 -21.80
N GLN A 135 15.30 7.86 -22.29
CA GLN A 135 15.83 9.09 -22.90
C GLN A 135 15.03 9.51 -24.14
N ARG A 136 14.44 8.57 -24.88
CA ARG A 136 13.53 8.86 -26.00
C ARG A 136 12.18 9.45 -25.55
N LEU A 137 11.89 9.46 -24.24
CA LEU A 137 10.65 9.95 -23.65
C LEU A 137 10.93 11.14 -22.69
N PRO A 138 11.35 12.32 -23.21
CA PRO A 138 11.83 13.43 -22.38
C PRO A 138 10.80 13.96 -21.38
N TYR A 139 9.51 13.94 -21.74
CA TYR A 139 8.43 14.30 -20.81
C TYR A 139 8.35 13.35 -19.61
N TRP A 140 8.41 12.04 -19.87
CA TRP A 140 8.38 11.02 -18.82
C TRP A 140 9.64 11.09 -17.95
N GLN A 141 10.80 11.29 -18.56
CA GLN A 141 12.06 11.45 -17.84
C GLN A 141 12.01 12.65 -16.87
N ALA A 142 11.48 13.79 -17.32
CA ALA A 142 11.32 14.98 -16.49
C ALA A 142 10.35 14.74 -15.32
N LYS A 143 9.21 14.08 -15.57
CA LYS A 143 8.20 13.77 -14.53
C LYS A 143 8.69 12.75 -13.52
N ILE A 144 9.42 11.72 -13.94
CA ILE A 144 10.07 10.77 -13.03
C ILE A 144 11.10 11.50 -12.14
N ARG A 145 11.93 12.37 -12.74
CA ARG A 145 12.92 13.16 -12.00
C ARG A 145 12.26 14.07 -10.96
N GLU A 146 11.23 14.81 -11.35
CA GLU A 146 10.47 15.69 -10.45
C GLU A 146 9.88 14.91 -9.26
N ARG A 147 9.25 13.76 -9.52
CA ARG A 147 8.68 12.90 -8.47
C ARG A 147 9.77 12.39 -7.52
N ASN A 148 10.88 11.88 -8.05
CA ASN A 148 11.92 11.25 -7.25
C ASN A 148 12.69 12.27 -6.39
N GLN A 149 12.87 13.51 -6.87
CA GLN A 149 13.43 14.60 -6.04
C GLN A 149 12.59 14.93 -4.81
N ARG A 150 11.29 14.59 -4.84
CA ARG A 150 10.36 14.78 -3.73
C ARG A 150 10.08 13.47 -2.98
N LEU A 151 10.70 12.36 -3.37
CA LEU A 151 10.49 11.07 -2.72
C LEU A 151 11.01 11.15 -1.30
N ASN A 152 10.12 10.91 -0.35
CA ASN A 152 10.48 10.64 1.02
C ASN A 152 9.68 9.43 1.47
N LEU A 153 10.37 8.41 1.99
CA LEU A 153 9.65 7.26 2.51
C LEU A 153 8.89 7.67 3.78
N PRO A 154 7.70 7.10 4.04
CA PRO A 154 6.94 7.37 5.26
C PRO A 154 7.76 7.11 6.52
N SER A 155 7.48 7.81 7.61
CA SER A 155 8.16 7.51 8.87
C SER A 155 7.76 6.12 9.39
N ARG A 156 8.66 5.47 10.14
CA ARG A 156 8.33 4.20 10.81
C ARG A 156 7.15 4.34 11.77
N ASP A 157 6.96 5.53 12.36
CA ASP A 157 5.84 5.82 13.25
C ASP A 157 4.51 5.94 12.51
N ASP A 158 4.48 6.58 11.33
CA ASP A 158 3.26 6.64 10.50
C ASP A 158 2.80 5.24 10.10
N LEU A 159 3.76 4.40 9.66
CA LEU A 159 3.48 3.00 9.32
C LEU A 159 2.96 2.22 10.53
N ARG A 160 3.60 2.40 11.70
CA ARG A 160 3.17 1.76 12.95
C ARG A 160 1.75 2.18 13.34
N CYS A 161 1.41 3.46 13.20
CA CYS A 161 0.06 3.96 13.44
C CYS A 161 -0.96 3.30 12.50
N ILE A 162 -0.64 3.16 11.21
CA ILE A 162 -1.49 2.46 10.24
C ILE A 162 -1.73 1.01 10.65
N PHE A 163 -0.66 0.25 10.89
CA PHE A 163 -0.76 -1.19 11.18
C PHE A 163 -1.48 -1.45 12.51
N LYS A 164 -1.34 -0.56 13.50
CA LYS A 164 -2.08 -0.63 14.78
C LYS A 164 -3.61 -0.55 14.59
N ARG A 165 -4.10 0.03 13.49
CA ARG A 165 -5.53 0.18 13.20
C ARG A 165 -6.12 -1.00 12.42
N LEU A 166 -5.29 -1.88 11.85
CA LEU A 166 -5.79 -3.02 11.07
C LEU A 166 -6.72 -3.95 11.84
N PRO A 167 -6.43 -4.34 13.11
CA PRO A 167 -7.33 -5.20 13.86
C PRO A 167 -8.74 -4.61 13.96
N SER A 168 -8.85 -3.33 14.32
CA SER A 168 -10.14 -2.63 14.40
C SER A 168 -10.85 -2.51 13.05
N LEU A 169 -10.12 -2.24 11.96
CA LEU A 169 -10.72 -2.15 10.62
C LEU A 169 -11.20 -3.51 10.11
N ARG A 170 -10.55 -4.60 10.54
CA ARG A 170 -10.88 -5.96 10.13
C ARG A 170 -12.04 -6.56 10.94
N SER A 171 -12.19 -6.17 12.21
CA SER A 171 -13.21 -6.71 13.11
C SER A 171 -14.56 -6.00 13.08
N MET A 172 -14.75 -4.99 12.23
CA MET A 172 -16.04 -4.30 12.07
C MET A 172 -17.15 -5.24 11.59
N ASP A 173 -18.32 -5.22 12.24
CA ASP A 173 -19.40 -6.18 11.96
C ASP A 173 -19.93 -6.08 10.53
N ASN A 174 -20.34 -4.88 10.12
CA ASN A 174 -21.00 -4.67 8.82
C ASN A 174 -20.04 -4.19 7.73
N PHE A 175 -18.95 -3.51 8.11
CA PHE A 175 -18.09 -2.78 7.18
C PHE A 175 -16.61 -3.09 7.43
N PHE A 176 -16.22 -4.34 7.20
CA PHE A 176 -14.85 -4.80 7.45
C PHE A 176 -13.92 -4.62 6.25
N LEU A 177 -12.63 -4.46 6.58
CA LEU A 177 -11.53 -4.44 5.62
C LEU A 177 -11.37 -5.82 4.96
N ARG A 178 -11.33 -5.82 3.62
CA ARG A 178 -11.13 -7.02 2.78
C ARG A 178 -9.76 -7.11 2.18
N SER A 179 -9.20 -5.96 1.80
CA SER A 179 -7.86 -5.88 1.27
C SER A 179 -7.24 -4.52 1.53
N MET A 180 -5.92 -4.51 1.61
CA MET A 180 -5.12 -3.31 1.76
C MET A 180 -3.96 -3.36 0.76
N ILE A 181 -3.66 -2.25 0.11
CA ILE A 181 -2.40 -2.06 -0.62
C ILE A 181 -1.68 -0.88 0.03
N ILE A 182 -0.42 -1.07 0.40
CA ILE A 182 0.42 -0.02 0.96
C ILE A 182 1.74 0.04 0.19
N SER A 183 2.14 1.25 -0.21
CA SER A 183 3.32 1.49 -1.04
C SER A 183 4.16 2.59 -0.41
N LEU A 184 5.37 2.25 0.04
CA LEU A 184 6.32 3.25 0.57
C LEU A 184 6.73 4.24 -0.51
N PHE A 185 6.97 3.74 -1.72
CA PHE A 185 7.45 4.54 -2.85
C PHE A 185 6.48 5.66 -3.25
N ASN A 186 5.17 5.39 -3.21
CA ASN A 186 4.16 6.40 -3.52
C ASN A 186 3.62 7.10 -2.27
N SER A 187 4.04 6.66 -1.08
CA SER A 187 3.45 7.06 0.21
C SER A 187 1.92 6.96 0.22
N THR A 188 1.39 5.85 -0.29
CA THR A 188 -0.06 5.63 -0.41
C THR A 188 -0.54 4.40 0.33
N VAL A 189 -1.80 4.47 0.76
CA VAL A 189 -2.58 3.35 1.25
C VAL A 189 -3.91 3.28 0.52
N SER A 190 -4.30 2.06 0.14
CA SER A 190 -5.55 1.74 -0.52
C SER A 190 -6.27 0.72 0.33
N LEU A 191 -7.50 1.03 0.75
CA LEU A 191 -8.33 0.17 1.59
C LEU A 191 -9.57 -0.23 0.80
N SER A 192 -9.85 -1.53 0.71
CA SER A 192 -11.11 -2.00 0.14
C SER A 192 -11.95 -2.65 1.22
N PHE A 193 -13.16 -2.13 1.40
CA PHE A 193 -14.15 -2.66 2.33
C PHE A 193 -15.16 -3.54 1.58
N ASN A 194 -15.94 -4.32 2.32
CA ASN A 194 -16.97 -5.19 1.74
C ASN A 194 -18.12 -4.45 1.04
N CYS A 195 -18.40 -3.19 1.39
CA CYS A 195 -19.53 -2.42 0.88
C CYS A 195 -19.15 -1.23 -0.03
N ASP A 196 -17.97 -0.63 0.14
CA ASP A 196 -17.74 0.76 -0.31
C ASP A 196 -16.70 0.94 -1.41
N GLY A 197 -16.32 -0.16 -2.07
CA GLY A 197 -15.28 -0.13 -3.08
C GLY A 197 -13.92 0.14 -2.43
N THR A 198 -13.09 0.94 -3.10
CA THR A 198 -11.70 1.18 -2.70
C THR A 198 -11.48 2.64 -2.35
N GLN A 199 -10.98 2.90 -1.15
CA GLN A 199 -10.56 4.21 -0.68
C GLN A 199 -9.05 4.32 -0.80
N LEU A 200 -8.58 5.22 -1.66
CA LEU A 200 -7.18 5.43 -1.98
C LEU A 200 -6.75 6.79 -1.41
N MET A 201 -5.71 6.82 -0.58
CA MET A 201 -5.26 8.03 0.12
C MET A 201 -3.73 8.04 0.34
N ALA A 202 -3.18 9.21 0.68
CA ALA A 202 -1.80 9.31 1.13
C ALA A 202 -1.68 8.75 2.56
N ILE A 203 -0.51 8.24 2.92
CA ILE A 203 -0.24 7.78 4.29
C ILE A 203 -0.43 8.91 5.30
N ALA A 204 -0.02 10.13 4.97
CA ALA A 204 -0.21 11.31 5.82
C ALA A 204 -1.70 11.64 6.09
N GLY A 205 -2.60 11.25 5.18
CA GLY A 205 -4.05 11.46 5.33
C GLY A 205 -4.79 10.35 6.06
N PHE A 206 -4.11 9.27 6.45
CA PHE A 206 -4.77 8.07 6.98
C PHE A 206 -5.51 8.33 8.30
N ASP A 207 -4.90 9.05 9.24
CA ASP A 207 -5.53 9.35 10.53
C ASP A 207 -6.77 10.26 10.39
N GLU A 208 -6.72 11.23 9.47
CA GLU A 208 -7.86 12.08 9.16
C GLU A 208 -8.99 11.28 8.51
N PHE A 209 -8.66 10.38 7.58
CA PHE A 209 -9.62 9.46 7.00
C PHE A 209 -10.33 8.63 8.08
N LEU A 210 -9.58 8.06 9.03
CA LEU A 210 -10.19 7.26 10.09
C LEU A 210 -11.14 8.10 10.96
N LYS A 211 -10.72 9.27 11.43
CA LYS A 211 -11.56 10.16 12.27
C LYS A 211 -12.87 10.57 11.62
N ASN A 212 -12.90 10.68 10.29
CA ASN A 212 -14.06 11.13 9.55
C ASN A 212 -15.03 10.00 9.18
N ASN A 213 -14.61 8.73 9.28
CA ASN A 213 -15.39 7.58 8.78
C ASN A 213 -15.65 6.49 9.84
N PHE A 214 -14.96 6.52 10.99
CA PHE A 214 -15.09 5.55 12.09
C PHE A 214 -15.00 6.25 13.45
#